data_AF-A0AAN5C553-F1
#
_entry.id   AF-A0AAN5C553-F1
#
_cell.length_a   1.000
_cell.length_b   1.000
_cell.length_c   1.000
_cell.angle_alpha   90.00
_cell.angle_beta   90.00
_cell.angle_gamma   90.00
#
_symmetry.space_group_name_H-M   'P 1'
#
loop_
_entity.id
_entity.type
_entity.pdbx_description
1 polymer ?
#
loop_
_entity_poly.entity_id
_entity_poly.type
_entity_poly.pdbx_seq_one_letter_code
_entity_poly.pdbx_strand_id
1 'polypeptide(L)'
;MHNGNVGGWQYIKRPLGDSLADRWYLGVKGGTDSEWAFALFLDLLEKEGVDPSSDPGPEGFGQALLRRVMVKTIAKINEFIRDIPKRHNVSGIETRSLLNFAVTDGHTVVCTRYISSKTDEPASFLPSPQNWRLTSLDNWVSVPANSIVTIHKQTVLLHPIMDEFYSEDLNHDRSSCYAVSKGLVSTAPGTTVQPQNTESKAPAISVNGARVDDHAGLAQHQLELANKCAISH
;
A
#
# COMPACT_ATOMS: atom_id res chain seq x y z
N MET A 1 -9.99 -2.58 6.03
CA MET A 1 -9.81 -1.88 4.73
C MET A 1 -8.33 -1.79 4.42
N HIS A 2 -7.99 -1.69 3.13
CA HIS A 2 -6.61 -1.55 2.65
C HIS A 2 -6.63 -0.54 1.50
N ASN A 3 -5.81 0.51 1.61
CA ASN A 3 -5.52 1.41 0.50
C ASN A 3 -4.09 1.19 0.05
N GLY A 4 -3.92 0.57 -1.11
CA GLY A 4 -2.62 0.33 -1.70
C GLY A 4 -2.58 -0.95 -2.50
N ASN A 5 -1.39 -1.55 -2.55
CA ASN A 5 -1.14 -2.79 -3.28
C ASN A 5 -0.07 -3.61 -2.56
N VAL A 6 -0.15 -4.93 -2.68
CA VAL A 6 0.96 -5.81 -2.34
C VAL A 6 1.80 -6.07 -3.58
N GLY A 7 3.11 -5.81 -3.48
CA GLY A 7 4.07 -6.00 -4.56
C GLY A 7 4.20 -7.46 -4.97
N GLY A 8 4.43 -7.73 -6.26
CA GLY A 8 4.57 -9.09 -6.77
C GLY A 8 3.35 -10.01 -6.55
N TRP A 9 2.13 -9.46 -6.45
CA TRP A 9 0.90 -10.19 -6.08
C TRP A 9 0.73 -11.55 -6.79
N GLN A 10 1.02 -11.63 -8.09
CA GLN A 10 0.89 -12.88 -8.85
C GLN A 10 1.79 -14.03 -8.34
N TYR A 11 2.89 -13.72 -7.68
CA TYR A 11 3.83 -14.71 -7.13
C TYR A 11 3.52 -15.05 -5.68
N ILE A 12 2.95 -14.12 -4.91
CA ILE A 12 2.75 -14.29 -3.47
C ILE A 12 1.39 -14.88 -3.12
N LYS A 13 0.38 -14.78 -3.99
CA LYS A 13 -0.98 -15.26 -3.68
C LYS A 13 -1.01 -16.72 -3.26
N ARG A 14 -0.30 -17.60 -3.99
CA ARG A 14 -0.23 -19.04 -3.68
C ARG A 14 0.54 -19.30 -2.38
N PRO A 15 1.80 -18.85 -2.21
CA PRO A 15 2.53 -19.00 -0.96
C PRO A 15 1.81 -18.45 0.28
N LEU A 16 1.10 -17.32 0.14
CA LEU A 16 0.31 -16.75 1.22
C LEU A 16 -0.85 -17.69 1.56
N GLY A 17 -1.62 -18.13 0.57
CA GLY A 17 -2.71 -19.07 0.79
C GLY A 17 -2.27 -20.37 1.44
N ASP A 18 -1.15 -20.94 1.00
CA ASP A 18 -0.57 -22.17 1.56
C ASP A 18 -0.11 -22.02 3.03
N SER A 19 0.05 -20.78 3.52
CA SER A 19 0.49 -20.50 4.89
C SER A 19 -0.65 -20.33 5.90
N LEU A 20 -1.89 -20.15 5.42
CA LEU A 20 -3.07 -19.91 6.25
C LEU A 20 -3.63 -21.23 6.76
N ALA A 21 -4.22 -21.23 7.96
CA ALA A 21 -5.08 -22.32 8.38
C ALA A 21 -6.35 -22.40 7.50
N ASP A 22 -6.90 -23.61 7.32
CA ASP A 22 -8.06 -23.89 6.46
C ASP A 22 -9.23 -22.94 6.71
N ARG A 23 -9.52 -22.61 7.98
CA ARG A 23 -10.62 -21.71 8.34
C ARG A 23 -10.48 -20.32 7.72
N TRP A 24 -9.27 -19.79 7.62
CA TRP A 24 -9.01 -18.46 7.07
C TRP A 24 -8.88 -18.51 5.56
N TYR A 25 -8.27 -19.57 5.03
CA TYR A 25 -8.21 -19.81 3.59
C TYR A 25 -9.60 -19.92 2.97
N LEU A 26 -10.47 -20.75 3.56
CA LEU A 26 -11.85 -20.96 3.09
C LEU A 26 -12.76 -19.75 3.32
N GLY A 27 -12.38 -18.84 4.23
CA GLY A 27 -13.11 -17.59 4.50
C GLY A 27 -12.98 -16.55 3.39
N VAL A 28 -11.95 -16.65 2.54
CA VAL A 28 -11.73 -15.72 1.42
C VAL A 28 -12.70 -16.03 0.29
N LYS A 29 -13.45 -15.02 -0.16
CA LYS A 29 -14.45 -15.13 -1.23
C LYS A 29 -14.02 -14.46 -2.54
N GLY A 30 -13.13 -13.47 -2.45
CA GLY A 30 -12.61 -12.72 -3.58
C GLY A 30 -11.15 -13.04 -3.93
N GLY A 31 -10.58 -12.18 -4.78
CA GLY A 31 -9.24 -12.36 -5.33
C GLY A 31 -8.26 -11.23 -5.03
N THR A 32 -8.69 -10.22 -4.27
CA THR A 32 -7.91 -9.00 -4.01
C THR A 32 -6.85 -9.26 -2.96
N ASP A 33 -5.68 -8.67 -3.14
CA ASP A 33 -4.60 -8.71 -2.17
C ASP A 33 -5.03 -8.21 -0.77
N SER A 34 -5.93 -7.23 -0.72
CA SER A 34 -6.54 -6.72 0.50
C SER A 34 -7.27 -7.79 1.33
N GLU A 35 -8.08 -8.64 0.69
CA GLU A 35 -8.84 -9.67 1.40
C GLU A 35 -7.93 -10.79 1.90
N TRP A 36 -6.96 -11.19 1.08
CA TRP A 36 -5.95 -12.17 1.47
C TRP A 36 -5.02 -11.67 2.57
N ALA A 37 -4.63 -10.38 2.54
CA ALA A 37 -3.87 -9.75 3.63
C ALA A 37 -4.70 -9.71 4.93
N PHE A 38 -6.02 -9.52 4.84
CA PHE A 38 -6.89 -9.59 6.01
C PHE A 38 -7.00 -11.02 6.55
N ALA A 39 -7.14 -12.03 5.69
CA ALA A 39 -7.12 -13.44 6.11
C ALA A 39 -5.81 -13.81 6.83
N LEU A 40 -4.67 -13.31 6.34
CA LEU A 40 -3.37 -13.46 7.01
C LEU A 40 -3.35 -12.77 8.39
N PHE A 41 -3.94 -11.57 8.50
CA PHE A 41 -4.06 -10.88 9.79
C PHE A 41 -4.89 -11.68 10.80
N LEU A 42 -6.02 -12.26 10.39
CA LEU A 42 -6.87 -13.08 11.26
C LEU A 42 -6.16 -14.38 11.69
N ASP A 43 -5.49 -15.04 10.75
CA ASP A 43 -4.68 -16.24 11.03
C ASP A 43 -3.55 -15.94 12.04
N LEU A 44 -2.88 -14.80 11.92
CA LEU A 44 -1.86 -14.38 12.88
C LEU A 44 -2.45 -13.98 14.24
N LEU A 45 -3.66 -13.41 14.29
CA LEU A 45 -4.34 -13.15 15.56
C LEU A 45 -4.65 -14.46 16.31
N GLU A 46 -5.16 -15.46 15.59
CA GLU A 46 -5.42 -16.79 16.16
C GLU A 46 -4.14 -17.45 16.67
N LYS A 47 -3.06 -17.38 15.90
CA LYS A 47 -1.73 -17.89 16.30
C LYS A 47 -1.14 -17.15 17.50
N GLU A 48 -1.58 -15.92 17.78
CA GLU A 48 -1.22 -15.16 18.99
C GLU A 48 -2.10 -15.50 20.21
N GLY A 49 -3.01 -16.47 20.08
CA GLY A 49 -3.80 -17.01 21.18
C GLY A 49 -5.18 -16.40 21.35
N VAL A 50 -5.70 -15.67 20.34
CA VAL A 50 -7.02 -15.03 20.40
C VAL A 50 -7.86 -15.48 19.21
N ASP A 51 -9.05 -16.03 19.44
CA ASP A 51 -9.98 -16.37 18.36
C ASP A 51 -10.60 -15.09 17.76
N PRO A 52 -10.28 -14.71 16.51
CA PRO A 52 -10.80 -13.48 15.90
C PRO A 52 -12.31 -13.52 15.64
N SER A 53 -12.95 -14.69 15.73
CA SER A 53 -14.40 -14.86 15.60
C SER A 53 -15.15 -14.79 16.94
N SER A 54 -14.43 -14.71 18.07
CA SER A 54 -15.02 -14.57 19.39
C SER A 54 -15.41 -13.12 19.70
N ASP A 55 -16.31 -12.95 20.68
CA ASP A 55 -16.58 -11.62 21.25
C ASP A 55 -15.31 -11.12 21.95
N PRO A 56 -14.73 -9.97 21.54
CA PRO A 56 -13.51 -9.46 22.14
C PRO A 56 -13.70 -8.96 23.58
N GLY A 57 -14.94 -8.87 24.07
CA GLY A 57 -15.25 -8.39 25.41
C GLY A 57 -15.08 -6.87 25.55
N PRO A 58 -15.18 -6.34 26.78
CA PRO A 58 -15.35 -4.89 27.01
C PRO A 58 -14.11 -4.04 26.71
N GLU A 59 -12.92 -4.65 26.63
CA GLU A 59 -11.65 -3.95 26.39
C GLU A 59 -11.07 -4.22 24.99
N GLY A 60 -11.81 -4.93 24.14
CA GLY A 60 -11.29 -5.41 22.87
C GLY A 60 -10.30 -6.58 23.04
N PHE A 61 -9.69 -7.00 21.94
CA PHE A 61 -8.58 -7.97 21.96
C PHE A 61 -7.27 -7.40 22.54
N GLY A 62 -7.25 -6.09 22.85
CA GLY A 62 -6.12 -5.39 23.40
C GLY A 62 -5.30 -4.65 22.33
N GLN A 63 -5.15 -3.34 22.53
CA GLN A 63 -4.49 -2.46 21.57
C GLN A 63 -3.04 -2.85 21.23
N ALA A 64 -2.28 -3.38 22.21
CA ALA A 64 -0.91 -3.82 22.01
C ALA A 64 -0.83 -5.12 21.19
N LEU A 65 -1.83 -6.01 21.33
CA LEU A 65 -1.93 -7.23 20.52
C LEU A 65 -2.23 -6.87 19.08
N LEU A 66 -3.29 -6.10 18.81
CA LEU A 66 -3.66 -5.72 17.43
C LEU A 66 -2.53 -4.99 16.70
N ARG A 67 -1.86 -4.05 17.37
CA ARG A 67 -0.68 -3.36 16.82
C ARG A 67 0.43 -4.35 16.47
N ARG A 68 0.78 -5.25 17.39
CA ARG A 68 1.83 -6.26 17.18
C ARG A 68 1.47 -7.19 16.03
N VAL A 69 0.23 -7.67 15.95
CA VAL A 69 -0.20 -8.56 14.87
C VAL A 69 -0.16 -7.85 13.53
N MET A 70 -0.61 -6.60 13.45
CA MET A 70 -0.53 -5.82 12.20
C MET A 70 0.92 -5.66 11.72
N VAL A 71 1.87 -5.38 12.63
CA VAL A 71 3.31 -5.35 12.30
C VAL A 71 3.80 -6.72 11.81
N LYS A 72 3.37 -7.83 12.44
CA LYS A 72 3.68 -9.19 11.97
C LYS A 72 3.10 -9.48 10.60
N THR A 73 1.88 -9.02 10.30
CA THR A 73 1.26 -9.15 8.97
C THR A 73 2.11 -8.48 7.90
N ILE A 74 2.53 -7.23 8.12
CA ILE A 74 3.40 -6.50 7.19
C ILE A 74 4.74 -7.23 7.02
N ALA A 75 5.36 -7.67 8.11
CA ALA A 75 6.63 -8.40 8.06
C ALA A 75 6.51 -9.72 7.28
N LYS A 76 5.38 -10.43 7.42
CA LYS A 76 5.14 -11.69 6.70
C LYS A 76 4.90 -11.47 5.21
N ILE A 77 4.19 -10.39 4.85
CA ILE A 77 4.05 -9.96 3.45
C ILE A 77 5.42 -9.65 2.84
N ASN A 78 6.27 -8.88 3.53
CA ASN A 78 7.63 -8.59 3.07
C ASN A 78 8.47 -9.87 2.91
N GLU A 79 8.29 -10.88 3.77
CA GLU A 79 8.96 -12.18 3.66
C GLU A 79 8.60 -12.91 2.36
N PHE A 80 7.30 -12.99 2.03
CA PHE A 80 6.87 -13.59 0.77
C PHE A 80 7.47 -12.87 -0.44
N ILE A 81 7.55 -11.55 -0.39
CA ILE A 81 8.11 -10.72 -1.46
C ILE A 81 9.61 -10.97 -1.62
N ARG A 82 10.37 -11.03 -0.52
CA ARG A 82 11.81 -11.32 -0.54
C ARG A 82 12.13 -12.70 -1.12
N ASP A 83 11.21 -13.65 -1.00
CA ASP A 83 11.36 -15.01 -1.52
C ASP A 83 11.08 -15.13 -3.03
N ILE A 84 10.44 -14.14 -3.66
CA ILE A 84 10.04 -14.20 -5.09
C ILE A 84 11.22 -14.53 -6.01
N PRO A 85 12.37 -13.82 -5.97
CA PRO A 85 13.46 -14.08 -6.91
C PRO A 85 14.01 -15.49 -6.79
N LYS A 86 14.07 -16.03 -5.57
CA LYS A 86 14.58 -17.38 -5.28
C LYS A 86 13.63 -18.47 -5.75
N ARG A 87 12.32 -18.30 -5.54
CA ARG A 87 11.31 -19.33 -5.87
C ARG A 87 10.96 -19.39 -7.35
N HIS A 88 11.00 -18.25 -8.03
CA HIS A 88 10.51 -18.12 -9.40
C HIS A 88 11.60 -17.85 -10.43
N ASN A 89 12.86 -17.67 -10.03
CA ASN A 89 14.01 -17.38 -10.90
C ASN A 89 13.75 -16.19 -11.84
N VAL A 90 13.31 -15.08 -11.26
CA VAL A 90 12.86 -13.86 -11.95
C VAL A 90 13.52 -12.64 -11.34
N SER A 91 13.86 -11.67 -12.18
CA SER A 91 14.48 -10.40 -11.80
C SER A 91 13.72 -9.21 -12.38
N GLY A 92 13.83 -8.03 -11.74
CA GLY A 92 13.22 -6.80 -12.25
C GLY A 92 11.70 -6.72 -12.07
N ILE A 93 11.13 -7.53 -11.18
CA ILE A 93 9.70 -7.45 -10.85
C ILE A 93 9.46 -6.29 -9.88
N GLU A 94 8.37 -5.57 -10.11
CA GLU A 94 7.86 -4.58 -9.16
C GLU A 94 7.37 -5.27 -7.88
N THR A 95 8.11 -5.02 -6.80
CA THR A 95 7.91 -5.64 -5.48
C THR A 95 7.56 -4.61 -4.40
N ARG A 96 7.47 -3.33 -4.75
CA ARG A 96 7.05 -2.28 -3.82
C ARG A 96 5.59 -2.47 -3.42
N SER A 97 5.35 -2.37 -2.12
CA SER A 97 4.05 -2.52 -1.48
C SER A 97 3.66 -1.23 -0.78
N LEU A 98 2.38 -0.88 -0.93
CA LEU A 98 1.70 0.16 -0.19
C LEU A 98 0.67 -0.51 0.70
N LEU A 99 0.93 -0.53 2.00
CA LEU A 99 0.18 -1.35 2.93
C LEU A 99 -0.54 -0.47 3.94
N ASN A 100 -1.40 0.44 3.46
CA ASN A 100 -2.18 1.29 4.35
C ASN A 100 -3.43 0.54 4.79
N PHE A 101 -3.27 -0.29 5.81
CA PHE A 101 -4.35 -1.03 6.43
C PHE A 101 -5.06 -0.18 7.48
N ALA A 102 -6.37 -0.38 7.59
CA ALA A 102 -7.15 0.03 8.76
C ALA A 102 -8.04 -1.15 9.20
N VAL A 103 -7.91 -1.54 10.47
CA VAL A 103 -8.66 -2.64 11.09
C VAL A 103 -9.19 -2.20 12.45
N THR A 104 -10.29 -2.82 12.89
CA THR A 104 -10.89 -2.58 14.20
C THR A 104 -11.48 -3.86 14.77
N ASP A 105 -11.42 -3.99 16.09
CA ASP A 105 -12.15 -5.00 16.88
C ASP A 105 -13.41 -4.40 17.55
N GLY A 106 -13.83 -3.20 17.12
CA GLY A 106 -14.92 -2.43 17.72
C GLY A 106 -14.50 -1.53 18.88
N HIS A 107 -13.31 -1.72 19.46
CA HIS A 107 -12.80 -0.96 20.62
C HIS A 107 -11.50 -0.22 20.30
N THR A 108 -10.66 -0.83 19.49
CA THR A 108 -9.36 -0.33 19.04
C THR A 108 -9.35 -0.25 17.52
N VAL A 109 -8.94 0.89 16.99
CA VAL A 109 -8.63 1.05 15.56
C VAL A 109 -7.11 1.05 15.39
N VAL A 110 -6.62 0.21 14.48
CA VAL A 110 -5.21 0.21 14.07
C VAL A 110 -5.14 0.61 12.60
N CYS A 111 -4.38 1.66 12.33
CA CYS A 111 -4.12 2.18 10.99
C CYS A 111 -2.62 2.16 10.69
N THR A 112 -2.24 1.89 9.46
CA THR A 112 -0.84 1.93 9.02
C THR A 112 -0.67 2.89 7.87
N ARG A 113 0.48 3.59 7.84
CA ARG A 113 1.00 4.25 6.65
C ARG A 113 2.33 3.60 6.33
N TYR A 114 2.41 2.76 5.31
CA TYR A 114 3.57 1.91 5.09
C TYR A 114 3.93 1.78 3.61
N ILE A 115 5.23 1.89 3.32
CA ILE A 115 5.83 1.58 2.03
C ILE A 115 7.06 0.69 2.19
N SER A 116 7.18 -0.33 1.34
CA SER A 116 8.39 -1.17 1.25
C SER A 116 9.42 -0.60 0.25
N SER A 117 9.77 0.68 0.40
CA SER A 117 10.77 1.40 -0.40
C SER A 117 11.38 2.52 0.44
N LYS A 118 12.68 2.78 0.26
CA LYS A 118 13.35 3.93 0.88
C LYS A 118 13.22 5.21 0.05
N THR A 119 12.95 5.09 -1.25
CA THR A 119 13.04 6.19 -2.22
C THR A 119 11.68 6.77 -2.63
N ASP A 120 10.58 6.07 -2.37
CA ASP A 120 9.24 6.45 -2.83
C ASP A 120 8.29 6.77 -1.67
N GLU A 121 7.22 7.52 -1.95
CA GLU A 121 6.18 7.81 -0.94
C GLU A 121 5.19 6.66 -0.74
N PRO A 122 4.75 6.39 0.51
CA PRO A 122 3.54 5.62 0.73
C PRO A 122 2.31 6.36 0.20
N ALA A 123 1.35 5.65 -0.40
CA ALA A 123 0.03 6.23 -0.68
C ALA A 123 -0.52 6.82 0.62
N SER A 124 -0.98 8.05 0.56
CA SER A 124 -1.45 8.76 1.73
C SER A 124 -2.98 8.83 1.65
N PHE A 125 -3.66 8.62 2.77
CA PHE A 125 -5.12 8.79 2.85
C PHE A 125 -5.54 10.25 2.60
N LEU A 126 -4.59 11.19 2.72
CA LEU A 126 -4.70 12.63 2.47
C LEU A 126 -3.45 13.15 1.74
N PRO A 127 -3.54 14.21 0.92
CA PRO A 127 -2.40 14.78 0.17
C PRO A 127 -1.25 15.26 1.08
N SER A 128 -0.01 15.20 0.57
CA SER A 128 1.21 15.66 1.25
C SER A 128 1.21 17.19 1.44
N PRO A 129 1.72 17.72 2.58
CA PRO A 129 1.67 19.14 2.87
C PRO A 129 2.98 19.84 2.46
N GLN A 130 3.22 20.08 1.17
CA GLN A 130 4.37 20.93 0.79
C GLN A 130 4.09 22.45 0.86
N ASN A 131 2.85 22.92 1.12
CA ASN A 131 2.64 24.38 1.29
C ASN A 131 1.32 24.81 1.95
N TRP A 132 1.02 24.34 3.16
CA TRP A 132 -0.12 24.89 3.91
C TRP A 132 0.35 26.01 4.84
N ARG A 133 0.12 27.26 4.41
CA ARG A 133 -0.14 28.33 5.38
C ARG A 133 -1.38 27.90 6.16
N LEU A 134 -1.25 27.80 7.47
CA LEU A 134 -2.35 27.64 8.43
C LEU A 134 -3.45 28.66 8.13
N THR A 135 -4.47 28.26 7.37
CA THR A 135 -5.78 28.92 7.37
C THR A 135 -6.76 27.94 7.96
N SER A 136 -7.19 28.28 9.18
CA SER A 136 -8.06 27.51 10.07
C SER A 136 -9.31 26.96 9.40
N LEU A 137 -9.47 25.64 9.48
CA LEU A 137 -10.71 24.91 9.80
C LEU A 137 -10.27 23.49 10.25
N ASP A 138 -9.97 23.36 11.55
CA ASP A 138 -9.73 22.13 12.33
C ASP A 138 -8.50 21.25 12.01
N ASN A 139 -7.61 21.11 13.01
CA ASN A 139 -6.25 20.56 12.94
C ASN A 139 -6.15 19.13 12.34
N TRP A 140 -5.72 19.04 11.09
CA TRP A 140 -5.25 17.78 10.49
C TRP A 140 -3.78 17.53 10.83
N VAL A 141 -3.44 16.30 11.22
CA VAL A 141 -2.06 15.88 11.47
C VAL A 141 -1.67 14.80 10.46
N SER A 142 -0.57 15.00 9.75
CA SER A 142 -0.03 14.00 8.83
C SER A 142 0.63 12.87 9.62
N VAL A 143 0.25 11.62 9.31
CA VAL A 143 0.87 10.42 9.87
C VAL A 143 2.18 10.15 9.12
N PRO A 144 3.34 10.00 9.80
CA PRO A 144 4.60 9.66 9.16
C PRO A 144 4.56 8.37 8.34
N ALA A 145 5.42 8.27 7.32
CA ALA A 145 5.65 7.02 6.61
C ALA A 145 6.20 5.94 7.56
N ASN A 146 5.93 4.67 7.24
CA ASN A 146 6.36 3.50 8.00
C ASN A 146 6.00 3.62 9.48
N SER A 147 4.74 3.99 9.75
CA SER A 147 4.21 4.13 11.10
C SER A 147 2.85 3.47 11.26
N ILE A 148 2.50 3.16 12.50
CA ILE A 148 1.24 2.57 12.92
C ILE A 148 0.58 3.49 13.95
N VAL A 149 -0.65 3.90 13.64
CA VAL A 149 -1.52 4.66 14.53
C VAL A 149 -2.45 3.68 15.22
N THR A 150 -2.56 3.79 16.53
CA THR A 150 -3.49 3.02 17.35
C THR A 150 -4.40 3.99 18.08
N ILE A 151 -5.69 3.88 17.85
CA ILE A 151 -6.73 4.67 18.53
C ILE A 151 -7.48 3.71 19.44
N HIS A 152 -7.48 3.98 20.73
CA HIS A 152 -8.19 3.18 21.73
C HIS A 152 -8.82 4.12 22.74
N LYS A 153 -10.15 4.09 22.87
CA LYS A 153 -10.92 5.04 23.68
C LYS A 153 -10.57 6.50 23.27
N GLN A 154 -10.01 7.29 24.19
CA GLN A 154 -9.61 8.68 23.95
C GLN A 154 -8.10 8.83 23.70
N THR A 155 -7.37 7.73 23.57
CA THR A 155 -5.92 7.73 23.40
C THR A 155 -5.55 7.44 21.95
N VAL A 156 -4.68 8.27 21.40
CA VAL A 156 -4.04 8.06 20.10
C VAL A 156 -2.56 7.80 20.35
N LEU A 157 -2.06 6.66 19.90
CA LEU A 157 -0.65 6.29 19.97
C LEU A 157 -0.08 6.15 18.57
N LEU A 158 1.11 6.70 18.36
CA LEU A 158 1.86 6.59 17.11
C LEU A 158 3.17 5.83 17.39
N HIS A 159 3.40 4.74 16.65
CA HIS A 159 4.64 3.97 16.75
C HIS A 159 5.30 3.82 15.38
N PRO A 160 6.63 3.91 15.27
CA PRO A 160 7.33 3.56 14.05
C PRO A 160 7.31 2.06 13.81
N ILE A 161 7.26 1.65 12.55
CA ILE A 161 7.49 0.28 12.10
C ILE A 161 8.98 0.19 11.77
N MET A 162 9.74 -0.41 12.68
CA MET A 162 11.21 -0.50 12.59
C MET A 162 11.61 -1.72 11.75
N ASP A 163 11.76 -1.54 10.43
CA ASP A 163 12.25 -2.56 9.50
C ASP A 163 13.31 -1.98 8.55
N GLU A 164 13.73 -2.77 7.55
CA GLU A 164 14.73 -2.31 6.58
C GLU A 164 14.29 -1.10 5.75
N PHE A 165 13.01 -0.72 5.73
CA PHE A 165 12.45 0.42 4.99
C PHE A 165 12.21 1.65 5.88
N TYR A 166 12.40 1.52 7.20
CA TYR A 166 12.32 2.64 8.13
C TYR A 166 13.41 3.69 7.85
N SER A 167 13.08 4.96 8.09
CA SER A 167 13.96 6.12 7.91
C SER A 167 13.66 7.15 8.99
N GLU A 168 14.70 7.69 9.62
CA GLU A 168 14.57 8.73 10.66
C GLU A 168 14.14 10.08 10.08
N ASP A 169 14.53 10.38 8.84
CA ASP A 169 14.17 11.62 8.17
C ASP A 169 12.69 11.64 7.76
N LEU A 170 11.88 12.30 8.58
CA LEU A 170 10.45 12.57 8.35
C LEU A 170 10.18 13.53 7.17
N ASN A 171 11.21 14.27 6.74
CA ASN A 171 11.12 15.42 5.81
C ASN A 171 11.72 15.15 4.42
N HIS A 172 12.01 13.90 4.05
CA HIS A 172 12.42 13.67 2.66
C HIS A 172 11.27 14.08 1.72
N ASP A 173 11.55 15.01 0.79
CA ASP A 173 10.76 15.18 -0.43
C ASP A 173 10.91 13.89 -1.24
N ARG A 174 10.00 12.94 -1.01
CA ARG A 174 9.99 11.65 -1.69
C ARG A 174 9.06 11.73 -2.89
N SER A 175 9.41 11.07 -3.98
CA SER A 175 8.64 11.14 -5.22
C SER A 175 7.26 10.48 -5.07
N SER A 176 6.19 11.26 -5.21
CA SER A 176 4.78 10.79 -5.21
C SER A 176 4.38 10.03 -6.48
N CYS A 177 5.30 9.94 -7.45
CA CYS A 177 5.12 9.30 -8.75
C CYS A 177 4.58 7.87 -8.63
N TYR A 178 5.03 7.10 -7.63
CA TYR A 178 4.57 5.72 -7.48
C TYR A 178 3.08 5.63 -7.11
N ALA A 179 2.63 6.36 -6.09
CA ALA A 179 1.22 6.39 -5.70
C ALA A 179 0.33 6.93 -6.83
N VAL A 180 0.79 7.95 -7.56
CA VAL A 180 0.13 8.46 -8.77
C VAL A 180 0.02 7.38 -9.84
N SER A 181 1.10 6.66 -10.14
CA SER A 181 1.14 5.60 -11.15
C SER A 181 0.19 4.44 -10.85
N LYS A 182 -0.11 4.24 -9.55
CA LYS A 182 -1.06 3.23 -9.07
C LYS A 182 -2.48 3.76 -8.90
N GLY A 183 -2.73 5.05 -9.17
CA GLY A 183 -4.05 5.68 -9.00
C GLY A 183 -4.49 5.81 -7.54
N LEU A 184 -3.55 5.84 -6.59
CA LEU A 184 -3.80 5.79 -5.14
C LEU A 184 -3.77 7.19 -4.47
N VAL A 185 -3.98 8.25 -5.25
CA VAL A 185 -3.94 9.63 -4.76
C VAL A 185 -5.35 10.14 -4.51
N SER A 186 -5.59 10.73 -3.34
CA SER A 186 -6.87 11.31 -2.97
C SER A 186 -7.07 12.65 -3.68
N THR A 187 -8.14 12.80 -4.46
CA THR A 187 -8.56 14.10 -5.01
C THR A 187 -9.31 14.89 -3.93
N ALA A 188 -8.57 15.55 -3.05
CA ALA A 188 -9.17 16.57 -2.18
C ALA A 188 -9.69 17.74 -3.05
N PRO A 189 -10.73 18.48 -2.63
CA PRO A 189 -11.16 19.68 -3.35
C PRO A 189 -10.02 20.71 -3.32
N GLY A 190 -9.48 21.07 -4.49
CA GLY A 190 -8.52 22.17 -4.62
C GLY A 190 -7.20 21.87 -5.32
N THR A 191 -6.92 20.64 -5.75
CA THR A 191 -5.75 20.39 -6.63
C THR A 191 -6.05 19.30 -7.64
N THR A 192 -6.57 19.70 -8.79
CA THR A 192 -6.68 18.82 -9.96
C THR A 192 -5.29 18.65 -10.55
N VAL A 193 -4.62 17.53 -10.30
CA VAL A 193 -3.60 17.07 -11.26
C VAL A 193 -4.40 16.48 -12.41
N GLN A 194 -4.70 17.30 -13.41
CA GLN A 194 -5.24 16.77 -14.66
C GLN A 194 -4.17 15.88 -15.30
N PRO A 195 -4.55 14.76 -15.93
CA PRO A 195 -3.67 14.11 -16.88
C PRO A 195 -3.27 15.19 -17.88
N GLN A 196 -1.97 15.43 -18.06
CA GLN A 196 -1.51 16.29 -19.14
C GLN A 196 -1.95 15.64 -20.45
N ASN A 197 -3.04 16.15 -21.04
CA ASN A 197 -3.32 15.98 -22.45
C ASN A 197 -2.16 16.63 -23.19
N THR A 198 -1.17 15.83 -23.57
CA THR A 198 -0.28 16.23 -24.65
C THR A 198 -1.12 16.27 -25.91
N GLU A 199 -1.53 17.48 -26.33
CA GLU A 199 -1.92 17.74 -27.70
C GLU A 199 -0.74 17.41 -28.61
N SER A 200 -0.64 16.16 -29.03
CA SER A 200 0.14 15.79 -30.19
C SER A 200 -0.59 16.35 -31.41
N LYS A 201 -0.08 17.45 -31.97
CA LYS A 201 -0.39 17.85 -33.35
C LYS A 201 -0.17 16.64 -34.26
N ALA A 202 -1.26 16.05 -34.73
CA ALA A 202 -1.22 14.96 -35.69
C ALA A 202 -0.60 15.47 -37.00
N PRO A 203 0.40 14.80 -37.60
CA PRO A 203 0.69 14.99 -39.00
C PRO A 203 -0.41 14.27 -39.80
N ALA A 204 -1.03 14.96 -40.74
CA ALA A 204 -1.97 14.38 -41.67
C ALA A 204 -1.27 13.30 -42.51
N ILE A 205 -1.69 12.03 -42.41
CA ILE A 205 -1.26 10.97 -43.31
C ILE A 205 -2.48 10.20 -43.81
N SER A 206 -2.57 10.16 -45.14
CA SER A 206 -3.57 9.52 -45.98
C SER A 206 -3.78 8.04 -45.64
N VAL A 207 -5.04 7.62 -45.71
CA VAL A 207 -5.48 6.23 -45.61
C VAL A 207 -4.93 5.40 -46.77
N ASN A 208 -4.22 4.31 -46.45
CA ASN A 208 -4.22 3.07 -47.21
C ASN A 208 -3.78 1.92 -46.29
N GLY A 209 -4.55 0.83 -46.30
CA GLY A 209 -4.53 -0.19 -45.24
C GLY A 209 -3.44 -1.25 -45.35
N ALA A 210 -3.14 -1.86 -44.20
CA ALA A 210 -2.74 -3.26 -44.03
C ALA A 210 -2.67 -3.60 -42.53
N ARG A 211 -3.18 -4.78 -42.15
CA ARG A 211 -3.00 -5.44 -40.83
C ARG A 211 -1.53 -5.81 -40.62
N VAL A 212 -0.95 -5.58 -39.42
CA VAL A 212 -0.06 -6.52 -38.68
C VAL A 212 -0.06 -6.14 -37.18
N ASP A 213 0.03 -7.17 -36.33
CA ASP A 213 0.10 -7.20 -34.86
C ASP A 213 1.28 -6.41 -34.25
N ASP A 214 1.13 -5.85 -33.02
CA ASP A 214 2.27 -5.49 -32.16
C ASP A 214 1.90 -5.42 -30.66
N HIS A 215 2.36 -6.41 -29.89
CA HIS A 215 2.21 -6.50 -28.42
C HIS A 215 3.36 -5.83 -27.62
N ALA A 216 4.19 -5.00 -28.26
CA ALA A 216 5.40 -4.42 -27.65
C ALA A 216 5.22 -3.00 -27.05
N GLY A 217 4.14 -2.28 -27.38
CA GLY A 217 4.03 -0.84 -27.07
C GLY A 217 3.72 -0.46 -25.61
N LEU A 218 3.13 -1.36 -24.83
CA LEU A 218 2.71 -1.07 -23.43
C LEU A 218 3.90 -0.99 -22.45
N ALA A 219 4.98 -1.73 -22.70
CA ALA A 219 6.15 -1.75 -21.83
C ALA A 219 7.02 -0.50 -21.98
N GLN A 220 7.14 0.05 -23.19
CA GLN A 220 7.91 1.28 -23.45
C GLN A 220 7.25 2.52 -22.85
N HIS A 221 5.92 2.59 -22.88
CA HIS A 221 5.18 3.74 -22.37
C HIS A 221 5.21 3.85 -20.83
N GLN A 222 5.35 2.72 -20.13
CA GLN A 222 5.55 2.68 -18.67
C GLN A 222 6.98 3.07 -18.27
N LEU A 223 7.99 2.74 -19.08
CA LEU A 223 9.38 3.09 -18.83
C LEU A 223 9.64 4.60 -19.04
N GLU A 224 8.98 5.22 -20.03
CA GLU A 224 9.10 6.66 -20.30
C GLU A 224 8.46 7.55 -19.23
N LEU A 225 7.35 7.12 -18.63
CA LEU A 225 6.71 7.84 -17.53
C LEU A 225 7.56 7.81 -16.25
N ALA A 226 8.25 6.70 -15.99
CA ALA A 226 9.19 6.58 -14.88
C ALA A 226 10.41 7.51 -15.07
N ASN A 227 10.94 7.62 -16.31
CA ASN A 227 12.10 8.48 -16.60
C ASN A 227 11.78 9.97 -16.57
N LYS A 228 10.54 10.40 -16.87
CA LYS A 228 10.18 11.82 -16.82
C LYS A 228 10.11 12.39 -15.40
N CYS A 229 9.82 11.57 -14.39
CA CYS A 229 9.91 12.00 -12.99
C CYS A 229 11.34 12.05 -12.44
N ALA A 230 12.30 11.36 -13.06
CA ALA A 230 13.70 11.39 -12.63
C ALA A 230 14.47 12.63 -13.09
N ILE A 231 13.96 13.36 -14.09
CA ILE A 231 14.67 14.48 -14.75
C ILE A 231 14.20 15.86 -14.23
N SER A 232 13.10 15.93 -13.47
CA SER A 232 12.66 17.17 -12.82
C SER A 232 13.11 17.24 -11.36
N HIS A 233 14.41 17.42 -11.16
CA HIS A 233 15.00 17.94 -9.92
C HIS A 233 15.76 19.22 -10.23
#